data_AF-A0A942STF3-F1
#
_entry.id   AF-A0A942STF3-F1
#
_cell.length_a   1.000
_cell.length_b   1.000
_cell.length_c   1.000
_cell.angle_alpha   90.00
_cell.angle_beta   90.00
_cell.angle_gamma   90.00
#
_symmetry.space_group_name_H-M   'P 1'
#
loop_
_entity.id
_entity.type
_entity.pdbx_description
1 polymer ?
#
loop_
_entity_poly.entity_id
_entity_poly.type
_entity_poly.pdbx_seq_one_letter_code
_entity_poly.pdbx_strand_id
1 'polypeptide(L)'
;MNQTQKEILYLLRTNKKERGLTASYIAEVLKKNEAKLQVELGILRDNNLIECDVSPTGRIRRAKITSQGASSFAEATKIVNKETVRDTLNEIRDRLSTLEGAFEELQRNPSEENKKSFMEKLDTFQSVANGIAPIVKAGIELFK
;
A
#
# COMPACT_ATOMS: atom_id res chain seq x y z
N MET A 1 -7.59 5.95 -10.11
CA MET A 1 -6.77 6.52 -9.02
C MET A 1 -5.44 5.78 -8.94
N ASN A 2 -4.32 6.47 -9.14
CA ASN A 2 -2.98 5.85 -9.11
C ASN A 2 -2.46 5.69 -7.66
N GLN A 3 -1.30 5.04 -7.48
CA GLN A 3 -0.73 4.79 -6.16
C GLN A 3 -0.39 6.08 -5.40
N THR A 4 0.18 7.09 -6.07
CA THR A 4 0.52 8.36 -5.43
C THR A 4 -0.72 9.13 -4.96
N GLN A 5 -1.80 9.10 -5.74
CA GLN A 5 -3.09 9.67 -5.34
C GLN A 5 -3.67 8.99 -4.10
N LYS A 6 -3.57 7.66 -4.01
CA LYS A 6 -3.98 6.90 -2.81
C LYS A 6 -3.14 7.31 -1.59
N GLU A 7 -1.82 7.41 -1.73
CA GLU A 7 -0.90 7.84 -0.67
C GLU A 7 -1.20 9.26 -0.17
N ILE A 8 -1.49 10.20 -1.08
CA ILE A 8 -1.90 11.57 -0.74
C ILE A 8 -3.21 11.57 0.04
N LEU A 9 -4.25 10.88 -0.47
CA LEU A 9 -5.56 10.83 0.19
C LEU A 9 -5.50 10.14 1.56
N TYR A 10 -4.68 9.09 1.71
CA TYR A 10 -4.41 8.46 3.01
C TYR A 10 -3.81 9.46 4.00
N LEU A 11 -2.75 10.17 3.59
CA LEU A 11 -2.06 11.12 4.46
C LEU A 11 -2.97 12.28 4.88
N LEU A 12 -3.78 12.81 3.96
CA LEU A 12 -4.74 13.88 4.24
C LEU A 12 -5.90 13.39 5.13
N ARG A 13 -6.35 12.14 4.96
CA ARG A 13 -7.40 11.53 5.79
C ARG A 13 -6.94 11.30 7.23
N THR A 14 -5.71 10.84 7.43
CA THR A 14 -5.14 10.58 8.78
C THR A 14 -4.76 11.87 9.50
N ASN A 15 -4.44 12.94 8.75
CA ASN A 15 -4.06 14.23 9.31
C ASN A 15 -5.12 15.31 9.04
N LYS A 16 -6.25 15.21 9.74
CA LYS A 16 -7.39 16.14 9.66
C LYS A 16 -7.10 17.51 10.32
N LYS A 17 -6.04 18.19 9.89
CA LYS A 17 -5.78 19.58 10.31
C LYS A 17 -6.79 20.52 9.67
N GLU A 18 -7.33 21.47 10.43
CA GLU A 18 -8.30 22.46 9.91
C GLU A 18 -7.82 23.15 8.63
N ARG A 19 -6.56 23.58 8.63
CA ARG A 19 -5.91 24.28 7.50
C ARG A 19 -5.33 23.34 6.42
N GLY A 20 -5.51 22.02 6.55
CA GLY A 20 -4.87 21.04 5.69
C GLY A 20 -3.35 20.96 5.84
N LEU A 21 -2.73 20.08 5.05
CA LEU A 21 -1.29 19.87 5.00
C LEU A 21 -0.65 20.70 3.90
N THR A 22 0.59 21.16 4.10
CA THR A 22 1.33 21.85 3.03
C THR A 22 1.79 20.86 1.96
N ALA A 23 1.82 21.30 0.70
CA ALA A 23 2.29 20.47 -0.41
C ALA A 23 3.74 20.01 -0.22
N SER A 24 4.61 20.88 0.32
CA SER A 24 6.00 20.53 0.60
C SER A 24 6.13 19.47 1.71
N TYR A 25 5.28 19.53 2.74
CA TYR A 25 5.26 18.48 3.77
C TYR A 25 4.76 17.14 3.22
N ILE A 26 3.74 17.16 2.37
CA ILE A 26 3.26 15.94 1.68
C ILE A 26 4.38 15.36 0.80
N ALA A 27 5.12 16.19 0.07
CA ALA A 27 6.24 15.76 -0.76
C ALA A 27 7.35 15.10 0.06
N GLU A 28 7.70 15.70 1.19
CA GLU A 28 8.71 15.21 2.12
C GLU A 28 8.32 13.84 2.71
N VAL A 29 7.11 13.73 3.29
CA VAL A 29 6.64 12.50 3.93
C VAL A 29 6.53 11.36 2.92
N LEU A 30 6.02 11.64 1.72
CA LEU A 30 5.84 10.62 0.67
C LEU A 30 7.11 10.39 -0.16
N LYS A 31 8.21 11.12 0.12
CA LYS A 31 9.47 11.11 -0.64
C LYS A 31 9.24 11.25 -2.15
N LYS A 32 8.33 12.16 -2.55
CA LYS A 32 7.99 12.41 -3.96
C LYS A 32 8.64 13.67 -4.47
N ASN A 33 8.91 13.70 -5.78
CA ASN A 33 9.29 14.92 -6.46
C ASN A 33 8.16 15.95 -6.40
N GLU A 34 8.47 17.18 -6.02
CA GLU A 34 7.46 18.20 -5.75
C GLU A 34 6.67 18.61 -7.01
N ALA A 35 7.30 18.66 -8.19
CA ALA A 35 6.60 18.98 -9.44
C ALA A 35 5.61 17.88 -9.82
N LYS A 36 6.00 16.60 -9.67
CA LYS A 36 5.08 15.47 -9.88
C LYS A 36 3.94 15.48 -8.87
N LEU A 37 4.23 15.79 -7.60
CA LEU A 37 3.20 15.90 -6.57
C LEU A 37 2.18 17.01 -6.89
N GLN A 38 2.63 18.17 -7.38
CA GLN A 38 1.75 19.27 -7.75
C GLN A 38 0.75 18.87 -8.85
N VAL A 39 1.20 18.09 -9.85
CA VAL A 39 0.31 17.55 -10.89
C VAL A 39 -0.74 16.63 -10.28
N GLU A 40 -0.34 15.69 -9.42
CA GLU A 40 -1.27 14.75 -8.79
C GLU A 40 -2.28 15.46 -7.86
N LEU A 41 -1.84 16.47 -7.11
CA LEU A 41 -2.71 17.32 -6.30
C LEU A 41 -3.70 18.10 -7.19
N GLY A 42 -3.25 18.58 -8.36
CA GLY A 42 -4.13 19.20 -9.34
C GLY A 42 -5.23 18.26 -9.81
N ILE A 43 -4.87 17.04 -10.21
CA ILE A 43 -5.83 16.02 -10.64
C ILE A 43 -6.83 15.71 -9.51
N LEU A 44 -6.36 15.50 -8.28
CA LEU A 44 -7.24 15.22 -7.15
C LEU A 44 -8.21 16.37 -6.86
N ARG A 45 -7.74 17.63 -6.96
CA ARG A 45 -8.57 18.83 -6.79
C ARG A 45 -9.63 18.92 -7.88
N ASP A 46 -9.24 18.72 -9.14
CA ASP A 46 -10.13 18.85 -10.29
C ASP A 46 -11.21 17.75 -10.29
N ASN A 47 -10.96 16.62 -9.60
CA ASN A 47 -11.95 15.57 -9.34
C ASN A 47 -12.72 15.76 -8.01
N ASN A 48 -12.61 16.92 -7.36
CA ASN A 48 -13.26 17.26 -6.10
C ASN A 48 -12.93 16.29 -4.93
N LEU A 49 -11.78 15.61 -4.98
CA LEU A 49 -11.33 14.69 -3.94
C LEU A 49 -10.56 15.42 -2.83
N ILE A 50 -10.02 16.59 -3.13
CA ILE A 50 -9.35 17.47 -2.17
C ILE A 50 -9.75 18.93 -2.39
N GLU A 51 -9.77 19.71 -1.31
CA GLU A 51 -9.77 21.16 -1.32
C GLU A 51 -8.32 21.67 -1.26
N CYS A 52 -8.02 22.71 -2.03
CA CYS A 52 -6.66 23.26 -2.10
C CYS A 52 -6.64 24.77 -1.87
N ASP A 53 -5.67 25.24 -1.10
CA ASP A 53 -5.22 26.63 -1.11
C ASP A 53 -4.14 26.77 -2.17
N VAL A 54 -4.30 27.74 -3.08
CA VAL A 54 -3.48 27.89 -4.28
C VAL A 54 -2.82 29.27 -4.24
N SER A 55 -1.53 29.32 -4.57
CA SER A 55 -0.83 30.59 -4.75
C SER A 55 -1.39 31.37 -5.95
N PRO A 56 -1.11 32.68 -6.04
CA PRO A 56 -1.45 33.47 -7.24
C PRO A 56 -0.85 32.91 -8.54
N THR A 57 0.23 32.14 -8.45
CA THR A 57 0.88 31.47 -9.58
C THR A 57 0.27 30.11 -9.94
N GLY A 58 -0.83 29.72 -9.29
CA GLY A 58 -1.51 28.45 -9.55
C GLY A 58 -0.90 27.24 -8.83
N ARG A 59 0.11 27.43 -7.97
CA ARG A 59 0.77 26.34 -7.22
C ARG A 59 -0.03 26.00 -5.97
N ILE A 60 -0.30 24.72 -5.76
CA ILE A 60 -1.02 24.25 -4.58
C ILE A 60 -0.11 24.39 -3.36
N ARG A 61 -0.52 25.19 -2.37
CA ARG A 61 0.19 25.43 -1.12
C ARG A 61 -0.24 24.45 -0.05
N ARG A 62 -1.54 24.24 0.09
CA ARG A 62 -2.14 23.35 1.08
C ARG A 62 -3.24 22.52 0.46
N ALA A 63 -3.44 21.32 0.99
CA ALA A 63 -4.49 20.41 0.59
C ALA A 63 -5.20 19.84 1.81
N LYS A 64 -6.51 19.60 1.67
CA LYS A 64 -7.36 18.94 2.64
C LYS A 64 -8.28 17.96 1.91
N ILE A 65 -8.54 16.79 2.49
CA ILE A 65 -9.44 15.82 1.87
C ILE A 65 -10.91 16.28 2.00
N THR A 66 -11.70 16.10 0.94
CA THR A 66 -13.16 16.30 0.99
C THR A 66 -13.85 15.03 1.49
N SER A 67 -15.13 15.13 1.85
CA SER A 67 -15.95 13.95 2.14
C SER A 67 -16.00 12.99 0.95
N GLN A 68 -16.08 13.51 -0.28
CA GLN A 68 -16.07 12.72 -1.51
C GLN A 68 -14.71 12.02 -1.71
N GLY A 69 -13.60 12.72 -1.46
CA GLY A 69 -12.26 12.13 -1.50
C GLY A 69 -12.08 10.99 -0.51
N ALA A 70 -12.63 11.13 0.71
CA ALA A 70 -12.59 10.07 1.71
C ALA A 70 -13.39 8.83 1.28
N SER A 71 -14.59 9.01 0.74
CA SER A 71 -15.41 7.90 0.21
C SER A 71 -14.74 7.23 -1.00
N SER A 72 -14.25 8.02 -1.96
CA SER A 72 -13.55 7.51 -3.15
C SER A 72 -12.27 6.75 -2.78
N PHE A 73 -11.51 7.25 -1.80
CA PHE A 73 -10.36 6.53 -1.26
C PHE A 73 -10.79 5.21 -0.61
N ALA A 74 -11.88 5.20 0.18
CA ALA A 74 -12.39 3.99 0.80
C ALA A 74 -12.84 2.94 -0.24
N GLU A 75 -13.49 3.36 -1.33
CA GLU A 75 -13.85 2.45 -2.44
C GLU A 75 -12.62 1.92 -3.18
N ALA A 76 -11.68 2.80 -3.52
CA ALA A 76 -10.45 2.45 -4.23
C ALA A 76 -9.49 1.57 -3.41
N THR A 77 -9.64 1.56 -2.09
CA THR A 77 -8.90 0.68 -1.16
C THR A 77 -9.71 -0.54 -0.72
N LYS A 78 -11.05 -0.50 -0.74
CA LYS A 78 -11.92 -1.67 -0.50
C LYS A 78 -11.70 -2.77 -1.53
N ILE A 79 -11.45 -2.39 -2.79
CA ILE A 79 -11.04 -3.32 -3.86
C ILE A 79 -9.70 -3.99 -3.51
N VAL A 80 -8.77 -3.25 -2.90
CA VAL A 80 -7.47 -3.78 -2.46
C VAL A 80 -7.57 -4.57 -1.13
N ASN A 81 -8.59 -4.34 -0.31
CA ASN A 81 -8.62 -4.87 1.07
C ASN A 81 -9.28 -6.24 1.25
N LYS A 82 -10.14 -6.71 0.34
CA LYS A 82 -10.81 -8.03 0.50
C LYS A 82 -10.33 -9.08 -0.48
N GLU A 83 -10.25 -8.75 -1.76
CA GLU A 83 -9.74 -9.67 -2.78
C GLU A 83 -8.24 -9.83 -2.63
N THR A 84 -7.47 -8.74 -2.60
CA THR A 84 -6.01 -8.85 -2.51
C THR A 84 -5.56 -9.53 -1.22
N VAL A 85 -6.19 -9.24 -0.06
CA VAL A 85 -5.88 -9.95 1.20
C VAL A 85 -6.25 -11.43 1.12
N ARG A 86 -7.42 -11.77 0.55
CA ARG A 86 -7.85 -13.17 0.39
C ARG A 86 -6.92 -13.93 -0.55
N ASP A 87 -6.58 -13.35 -1.70
CA ASP A 87 -5.70 -13.97 -2.70
C ASP A 87 -4.29 -14.15 -2.14
N THR A 88 -3.83 -13.15 -1.38
CA THR A 88 -2.55 -13.20 -0.67
C THR A 88 -2.54 -14.29 0.42
N LEU A 89 -3.62 -14.43 1.19
CA LEU A 89 -3.74 -15.49 2.21
C LEU A 89 -3.83 -16.88 1.57
N ASN A 90 -4.51 -17.00 0.43
CA ASN A 90 -4.54 -18.23 -0.35
C ASN A 90 -3.14 -18.58 -0.87
N GLU A 91 -2.39 -17.61 -1.37
CA GLU A 91 -1.02 -17.82 -1.81
C GLU A 91 -0.09 -18.25 -0.65
N ILE A 92 -0.19 -17.63 0.53
CA ILE A 92 0.53 -18.11 1.73
C ILE A 92 0.17 -19.56 2.02
N ARG A 93 -1.12 -19.89 2.01
CA ARG A 93 -1.60 -21.24 2.33
C ARG A 93 -1.03 -22.27 1.36
N ASP A 94 -1.07 -22.00 0.06
CA ASP A 94 -0.56 -22.91 -0.97
C ASP A 94 0.96 -23.08 -0.86
N ARG A 95 1.69 -22.00 -0.57
CA ARG A 95 3.15 -22.04 -0.35
C ARG A 95 3.53 -22.77 0.94
N LEU A 96 2.76 -22.59 2.01
CA LEU A 96 2.96 -23.30 3.28
C LEU A 96 2.77 -24.82 3.07
N SER A 97 1.71 -25.24 2.41
CA SER A 97 1.48 -26.66 2.11
C SER A 97 2.58 -27.26 1.23
N THR A 98 3.13 -26.47 0.29
CA THR A 98 4.26 -26.91 -0.55
C THR A 98 5.56 -27.06 0.25
N LEU A 99 5.77 -26.19 1.25
CA LEU A 99 6.92 -26.23 2.15
C LEU A 99 6.81 -27.40 3.15
N GLU A 100 5.62 -27.66 3.69
CA GLU A 100 5.33 -28.80 4.55
C GLU A 100 5.63 -30.13 3.83
N GLY A 101 5.17 -30.28 2.58
CA GLY A 101 5.47 -31.47 1.79
C GLY A 101 6.97 -31.68 1.54
N ALA A 102 7.72 -30.61 1.26
CA ALA A 102 9.17 -30.70 1.09
C ALA A 102 9.91 -31.03 2.39
N PHE A 103 9.39 -30.55 3.53
CA PHE A 103 9.93 -30.89 4.84
C PHE A 103 9.70 -32.37 5.18
N GLU A 104 8.52 -32.92 4.88
CA GLU A 104 8.23 -34.34 5.07
C GLU A 104 9.12 -35.23 4.17
N GLU A 105 9.32 -34.86 2.90
CA GLU A 105 10.24 -35.55 2.00
C GLU A 105 11.69 -35.54 2.52
N LEU A 106 12.13 -34.39 3.03
CA LEU A 106 13.45 -34.25 3.64
C LEU A 106 13.60 -35.12 4.90
N GLN A 107 12.56 -35.22 5.74
CA GLN A 107 12.57 -36.10 6.91
C GLN A 107 12.62 -37.58 6.53
N ARG A 108 11.90 -37.99 5.49
CA ARG A 108 11.90 -39.39 5.01
C ARG A 108 13.21 -39.75 4.32
N ASN A 109 13.82 -38.81 3.60
CA ASN A 109 15.06 -39.02 2.88
C ASN A 109 15.93 -37.74 2.89
N PRO A 110 16.90 -37.61 3.81
CA PRO A 110 17.68 -36.40 4.00
C PRO A 110 18.85 -36.27 2.99
N SER A 111 18.54 -36.37 1.70
CA SER A 111 19.51 -36.18 0.62
C SER A 111 19.84 -34.69 0.39
N GLU A 112 20.99 -34.41 -0.21
CA GLU A 112 21.37 -33.04 -0.59
C GLU A 112 20.40 -32.41 -1.59
N GLU A 113 19.79 -33.22 -2.46
CA GLU A 113 18.75 -32.78 -3.39
C GLU A 113 17.48 -32.34 -2.64
N ASN A 114 17.05 -33.11 -1.65
CA ASN A 114 15.87 -32.78 -0.84
C ASN A 114 16.13 -31.57 0.07
N LYS A 115 17.35 -31.41 0.60
CA LYS A 115 17.75 -30.21 1.35
C LYS A 115 17.67 -28.97 0.47
N LYS A 116 18.19 -29.05 -0.76
CA LYS A 116 18.16 -27.94 -1.72
C LYS A 116 16.73 -27.56 -2.09
N SER A 117 15.88 -28.56 -2.40
CA SER A 117 14.45 -28.37 -2.69
C SER A 117 13.70 -27.70 -1.54
N PHE A 118 13.97 -28.11 -0.29
CA PHE A 118 13.40 -27.48 0.90
C PHE A 118 13.84 -26.01 1.03
N MET A 119 15.14 -25.71 0.85
CA MET A 119 15.67 -24.36 0.95
C MET A 119 15.09 -23.42 -0.13
N GLU A 120 14.97 -23.89 -1.37
CA GLU A 120 14.34 -23.13 -2.45
C GLU A 120 12.88 -22.78 -2.13
N LYS A 121 12.12 -23.74 -1.60
CA LYS A 121 10.73 -23.52 -1.18
C LYS A 121 10.64 -22.59 0.03
N LEU A 122 11.56 -22.69 0.97
CA LEU A 122 11.65 -21.79 2.12
C LEU A 122 11.92 -20.34 1.70
N ASP A 123 12.83 -20.13 0.75
CA ASP A 123 13.14 -18.80 0.20
C ASP A 123 11.93 -18.20 -0.51
N THR A 124 11.19 -19.00 -1.28
CA THR A 124 9.95 -18.52 -1.93
C THR A 124 8.86 -18.16 -0.90
N PHE A 125 8.71 -18.96 0.16
CA PHE A 125 7.78 -18.65 1.25
C PHE A 125 8.18 -17.36 1.97
N GLN A 126 9.47 -17.18 2.28
CA GLN A 126 9.99 -15.95 2.90
C GLN A 126 9.78 -14.72 2.01
N SER A 127 10.00 -14.85 0.69
CA SER A 127 9.76 -13.76 -0.26
C SER A 127 8.30 -13.29 -0.24
N VAL A 128 7.36 -14.24 -0.27
CA VAL A 128 5.92 -13.96 -0.17
C VAL A 128 5.58 -13.37 1.19
N ALA A 129 6.01 -13.98 2.30
CA ALA A 129 5.77 -13.47 3.65
C ALA A 129 6.30 -12.04 3.87
N ASN A 130 7.50 -11.74 3.36
CA ASN A 130 8.11 -10.41 3.44
C ASN A 130 7.41 -9.38 2.55
N GLY A 131 6.88 -9.78 1.39
CA GLY A 131 6.05 -8.92 0.54
C GLY A 131 4.70 -8.56 1.16
N ILE A 132 4.22 -9.38 2.10
CA ILE A 132 2.89 -9.26 2.71
C ILE A 132 2.91 -8.47 4.02
N ALA A 133 4.02 -8.49 4.76
CA ALA A 133 4.18 -7.73 6.00
C ALA A 133 3.83 -6.23 5.85
N PRO A 134 4.19 -5.52 4.77
CA PRO A 134 3.76 -4.14 4.53
C PRO A 134 2.26 -4.01 4.25
N ILE A 135 1.65 -4.97 3.54
CA ILE A 135 0.23 -4.97 3.15
C ILE A 135 -0.67 -5.20 4.36
N VAL A 136 -0.32 -6.17 5.20
CA VAL A 136 -1.02 -6.45 6.46
C VAL A 136 -0.86 -5.29 7.44
N LYS A 137 0.33 -4.67 7.51
CA LYS A 137 0.56 -3.50 8.35
C LYS A 137 -0.25 -2.29 7.87
N ALA A 138 -0.29 -2.03 6.56
CA ALA A 138 -1.14 -0.99 5.97
C ALA A 138 -2.64 -1.28 6.18
N GLY A 139 -3.05 -2.55 6.10
CA GLY A 139 -4.41 -2.98 6.41
C GLY A 139 -4.78 -2.74 7.87
N ILE A 140 -3.93 -3.14 8.82
CA ILE A 140 -4.15 -2.95 10.27
C ILE A 140 -4.18 -1.46 10.65
N GLU A 141 -3.33 -0.63 10.05
CA GLU A 141 -3.35 0.84 10.25
C GLU A 141 -4.63 1.50 9.70
N LEU A 142 -5.31 0.87 8.73
CA LEU A 142 -6.60 1.34 8.20
C LEU A 142 -7.81 0.97 9.08
N PHE A 143 -7.67 0.03 10.01
CA PHE A 143 -8.73 -0.43 10.92
C PHE A 143 -8.54 0.04 12.38
N LYS A 144 -7.48 0.80 12.68
CA LYS A 144 -7.34 1.58 13.91
C LYS A 144 -7.90 2.99 13.73
#